data_AF-A0A2P4PZJ1-F1
#
_entry.id   AF-A0A2P4PZJ1-F1
#
_cell.length_a   1.000
_cell.length_b   1.000
_cell.length_c   1.000
_cell.angle_alpha   90.00
_cell.angle_beta   90.00
_cell.angle_gamma   90.00
#
_symmetry.space_group_name_H-M   'P 1'
#
loop_
_entity.id
_entity.type
_entity.pdbx_description
1 polymer ?
#
loop_
_entity_poly.entity_id
_entity_poly.type
_entity_poly.pdbx_seq_one_letter_code
_entity_poly.pdbx_strand_id
1 'polypeptide(L)' 'TIEVGKDPNVKIFRAHMIILCHRSPFLRRTLTSNKKNNDVLAHIKLPNILPKTFQIILRYL' A
#
# COMPACT_ATOMS: atom_id res chain seq x y z
N THR A 1 -3.74 -3.04 -5.88
CA THR A 1 -4.64 -2.14 -5.11
C THR A 1 -4.22 -2.22 -3.66
N ILE A 2 -4.23 -1.10 -2.92
CA ILE A 2 -3.72 -1.05 -1.54
C ILE A 2 -4.90 -0.79 -0.61
N GLU A 3 -5.24 -1.77 0.21
CA GLU A 3 -6.23 -1.67 1.27
C GLU A 3 -5.52 -1.20 2.55
N VAL A 4 -5.97 -0.10 3.12
CA VAL A 4 -5.32 0.57 4.25
C VAL A 4 -6.32 0.72 5.40
N GLY A 5 -5.85 0.46 6.62
CA GLY A 5 -6.65 0.58 7.83
C GLY A 5 -7.20 -0.75 8.32
N LYS A 6 -7.82 -0.71 9.49
CA LYS A 6 -8.52 -1.83 10.13
C LYS A 6 -9.99 -1.48 10.28
N ASP A 7 -10.85 -2.48 10.14
CA ASP A 7 -12.29 -2.34 10.31
C ASP A 7 -12.63 -1.57 11.60
N PRO A 8 -13.54 -0.57 11.55
CA PRO A 8 -14.41 -0.16 10.42
C PRO A 8 -13.79 0.87 9.45
N ASN A 9 -12.55 1.30 9.66
CA ASN A 9 -11.93 2.41 8.93
C ASN A 9 -10.99 1.93 7.81
N VAL A 10 -11.48 1.08 6.92
CA VAL A 10 -10.71 0.57 5.78
C VAL A 10 -10.95 1.44 4.55
N LYS A 11 -9.88 1.78 3.82
CA LYS A 11 -9.96 2.51 2.54
C LYS A 11 -9.04 1.89 1.50
N ILE A 12 -9.54 1.82 0.26
CA ILE A 12 -8.79 1.28 -0.87
C ILE A 12 -8.15 2.44 -1.65
N PHE A 13 -6.87 2.30 -1.94
CA PHE A 13 -6.06 3.22 -2.72
C PHE A 13 -5.56 2.56 -4.01
N ARG A 14 -5.57 3.33 -5.10
CA ARG A 14 -5.01 2.95 -6.40
C ARG A 14 -3.79 3.82 -6.65
N ALA A 15 -2.62 3.20 -6.76
CA ALA A 15 -1.35 3.87 -6.98
C ALA A 15 -0.38 2.94 -7.72
N HIS A 16 0.59 3.52 -8.42
CA HIS A 16 1.61 2.75 -9.13
C HIS A 16 2.67 2.26 -8.14
N MET A 17 2.74 0.94 -7.92
CA MET A 17 3.70 0.33 -7.00
C MET A 17 5.15 0.67 -7.34
N ILE A 18 5.49 0.86 -8.63
CA ILE A 18 6.86 1.19 -9.04
C ILE A 18 7.32 2.53 -8.45
N ILE A 19 6.45 3.54 -8.42
CA ILE A 19 6.74 4.85 -7.84
C ILE A 19 6.94 4.71 -6.33
N LEU A 20 6.02 4.01 -5.65
CA LEU A 20 6.08 3.77 -4.20
C LEU A 20 7.33 3.00 -3.79
N CYS A 21 7.69 1.95 -4.52
CA CYS A 21 8.88 1.13 -4.29
C CYS A 21 10.18 1.90 -4.57
N HIS A 22 10.18 2.82 -5.54
CA HIS A 22 11.34 3.64 -5.83
C HIS A 22 11.56 4.72 -4.78
N ARG A 23 10.49 5.38 -4.34
CA ARG A 23 10.53 6.53 -3.43
C ARG A 23 10.65 6.15 -1.95
N SER A 24 10.29 4.92 -1.59
CA SER A 24 10.35 4.45 -0.20
C SER A 24 10.90 3.02 -0.11
N PRO A 25 12.10 2.83 0.49
CA PRO A 25 12.64 1.50 0.77
C PRO A 25 11.75 0.66 1.70
N PHE A 26 11.01 1.31 2.60
CA PHE A 26 10.03 0.66 3.48
C PHE A 26 8.88 0.09 2.65
N LEU A 27 8.23 0.93 1.84
CA LEU A 27 7.14 0.47 0.97
C LEU A 27 7.65 -0.59 0.00
N ARG A 28 8.87 -0.45 -0.54
CA ARG A 28 9.49 -1.48 -1.38
C ARG A 28 9.45 -2.85 -0.70
N ARG A 29 9.99 -2.96 0.52
CA ARG A 29 10.02 -4.24 1.27
C ARG A 29 8.61 -4.78 1.54
N THR A 30 7.70 -3.92 1.99
CA THR A 30 6.32 -4.31 2.33
C THR A 30 5.52 -4.77 1.10
N LEU A 31 5.69 -4.08 -0.02
CA LEU A 31 5.03 -4.35 -1.29
C LEU A 31 5.62 -5.60 -1.99
N THR A 32 6.95 -5.80 -1.93
CA THR A 32 7.59 -6.99 -2.51
C THR A 32 7.33 -8.25 -1.70
N SER A 33 7.27 -8.14 -0.36
CA SER A 33 6.98 -9.30 0.52
C SER A 33 5.58 -9.87 0.30
N ASN A 34 4.61 -9.02 -0.08
CA ASN A 34 3.24 -9.44 -0.38
C ASN A 34 3.05 -10.00 -1.80
N LYS A 35 4.06 -9.90 -2.69
CA LYS A 35 3.99 -10.37 -4.08
C LYS A 35 4.12 -11.89 -4.24
N LYS A 36 4.35 -12.65 -3.16
CA LYS A 36 4.53 -14.11 -3.22
C LYS A 36 3.30 -14.89 -3.70
N ASN A 37 2.12 -14.27 -3.76
CA ASN A 37 0.90 -14.90 -4.24
C ASN A 37 0.67 -14.50 -5.71
N ASN A 38 0.86 -15.47 -6.60
CA ASN A 38 0.98 -15.37 -8.06
C ASN A 38 -0.29 -14.93 -8.82
N ASP A 39 -1.02 -13.92 -8.34
CA ASP A 39 -2.12 -13.34 -9.11
C ASP A 39 -1.82 -11.88 -9.45
N VAL A 40 -2.00 -11.58 -10.73
CA VAL A 40 -1.70 -10.34 -11.46
C VAL A 40 -2.36 -9.08 -10.84
N LEU A 41 -3.21 -9.26 -9.81
CA LEU A 41 -3.90 -8.23 -9.06
C LEU A 41 -3.48 -8.26 -7.58
N ALA A 42 -2.23 -7.86 -7.28
CA ALA A 42 -1.73 -7.80 -5.90
C ALA A 42 -2.63 -6.89 -5.03
N HIS A 43 -3.48 -7.52 -4.21
CA HIS A 43 -4.25 -6.89 -3.14
C HIS A 43 -3.37 -6.84 -1.89
N ILE A 44 -2.90 -5.64 -1.56
CA ILE A 44 -1.95 -5.43 -0.47
C ILE A 44 -2.69 -4.81 0.69
N LYS A 45 -2.60 -5.43 1.87
CA LYS A 45 -3.23 -4.94 3.09
C LYS A 45 -2.21 -4.26 4.00
N LEU A 46 -2.51 -3.03 4.41
CA LEU A 46 -1.76 -2.23 5.36
C LEU A 46 -2.66 -1.89 6.56
N PRO A 47 -2.93 -2.86 7.46
CA PRO A 47 -3.89 -2.68 8.55
C PRO A 47 -3.42 -1.70 9.63
N ASN A 48 -2.11 -1.49 9.74
CA ASN A 48 -1.49 -0.67 10.80
C ASN A 48 -1.40 0.82 10.45
N ILE A 49 -1.87 1.23 9.28
CA ILE A 49 -1.80 2.63 8.83
C ILE A 49 -3.22 3.16 8.70
N LEU A 50 -3.45 4.37 9.23
CA LEU A 50 -4.74 5.03 9.06
C LEU A 50 -4.89 5.52 7.61
N PRO A 51 -6.08 5.37 6.97
CA PRO A 51 -6.31 5.87 5.62
C PRO A 51 -5.88 7.32 5.37
N LYS A 52 -6.15 8.21 6.32
CA LYS A 52 -5.80 9.64 6.21
C LYS A 52 -4.28 9.84 6.13
N THR A 53 -3.52 9.10 6.93
CA THR A 53 -2.05 9.14 6.92
C THR A 53 -1.51 8.63 5.60
N PHE A 54 -2.05 7.53 5.08
CA PHE A 54 -1.61 6.99 3.80
C PHE A 54 -1.92 7.93 2.63
N GLN A 55 -3.04 8.65 2.68
CA GLN A 55 -3.36 9.68 1.69
C GLN A 55 -2.33 10.83 1.69
N ILE A 56 -1.85 11.26 2.87
CA ILE A 56 -0.80 12.27 2.98
C ILE A 56 0.51 11.74 2.40
N ILE A 57 0.87 10.48 2.70
CA ILE A 57 2.06 9.82 2.16
C ILE A 57 1.99 9.75 0.64
N LEU A 58 0.86 9.33 0.07
CA LEU A 58 0.66 9.28 -1.38
C LEU A 58 0.78 10.65 -2.05
N ARG A 59 0.39 11.74 -1.38
CA ARG A 59 0.54 13.10 -1.92
C ARG A 59 1.99 13.58 -1.91
N TYR A 60 2.80 13.07 -0.98
CA TYR A 60 4.20 13.44 -0.83
C TYR A 60 5.13 12.67 -1.77
N LEU A 61 4.83 11.39 -2.04
CA LEU A 61 5.65 10.50 -2.87
C LEU A 61 5.53 10.79 -4.37
#